data_AF-A0A7V5Q0A5-F1
#
_entry.id   AF-A0A7V5Q0A5-F1
#
_cell.length_a   1.000
_cell.length_b   1.000
_cell.length_c   1.000
_cell.angle_alpha   90.00
_cell.angle_beta   90.00
_cell.angle_gamma   90.00
#
_symmetry.space_group_name_H-M   'P 1'
#
loop_
_entity.id
_entity.type
_entity.pdbx_description
1 polymer ?
#
loop_
_entity_poly.entity_id
_entity_poly.type
_entity_poly.pdbx_seq_one_letter_code
_entity_poly.pdbx_strand_id
1 'polypeptide(L)'
;MNARNVLYRKVAYLVGIVLLLFPLFWLGRPEVRDESGRLQSGGTLAQMRHEMGLSPAELGEIDPASQTMKLATLGLRGIASWILWQRADEYHEKENWDKLAATLNTLRRLQPHYISVWDYQAWNVSYNVAKEFDHYEHRYLWLKRGIEFLMTGTRYNRHNPRLLWSLGWFTGYKIGTADEKKEYRELFRDDVDFHVQLNEYVNVDEARGVGGKPDNWLMGRLWYLRAVDVDTAGIPVQWMRQSEESETITKRKRSATLFYHDPPKQILNYAQAITEELLPGDTTREAWGWGHREFSAFGNREIALYDGLIIRLNDLQRLVDEINELVRQLDELAPGLREK
;
A
#
# COMPACT_ATOMS: atom_id res chain seq x y z
N MET A 1 15.41 57.80 -19.36
CA MET A 1 14.26 57.07 -18.79
C MET A 1 13.69 57.88 -17.63
N ASN A 2 12.40 58.20 -17.65
CA ASN A 2 11.78 59.12 -16.70
C ASN A 2 11.52 58.40 -15.35
N ALA A 3 12.15 58.83 -14.24
CA ALA A 3 12.07 58.16 -12.94
C ALA A 3 10.63 57.98 -12.44
N ARG A 4 9.75 58.92 -12.80
CA ARG A 4 8.31 58.88 -12.54
C ARG A 4 7.61 57.69 -13.20
N ASN A 5 7.98 57.34 -14.43
CA ASN A 5 7.39 56.21 -15.16
C ASN A 5 7.87 54.86 -14.61
N VAL A 6 9.10 54.81 -14.06
CA VAL A 6 9.60 53.62 -13.36
C VAL A 6 8.85 53.42 -12.05
N LEU A 7 8.57 54.49 -11.30
CA LEU A 7 7.81 54.43 -10.05
C LEU A 7 6.36 53.99 -10.31
N TYR A 8 5.69 54.54 -11.32
CA TYR A 8 4.33 54.12 -11.70
C TYR A 8 4.25 52.64 -12.09
N ARG A 9 5.23 52.12 -12.85
CA ARG A 9 5.28 50.69 -13.19
C ARG A 9 5.48 49.81 -11.97
N LYS A 10 6.37 50.18 -11.04
CA LYS A 10 6.58 49.45 -9.78
C LYS A 10 5.33 49.42 -8.91
N VAL A 11 4.63 50.55 -8.79
CA VAL A 11 3.35 50.64 -8.05
C VAL A 11 2.28 49.79 -8.74
N ALA A 12 2.16 49.86 -10.07
CA ALA A 12 1.22 49.03 -10.83
C ALA A 12 1.50 47.53 -10.66
N TYR A 13 2.77 47.11 -10.69
CA TYR A 13 3.14 45.71 -10.42
C TYR A 13 2.83 45.30 -8.97
N LEU A 14 3.09 46.17 -7.99
CA LEU A 14 2.79 45.88 -6.59
C LEU A 14 1.29 45.75 -6.35
N VAL A 15 0.48 46.64 -6.92
CA VAL A 15 -0.99 46.54 -6.89
C VAL A 15 -1.46 45.26 -7.57
N GLY A 16 -0.90 44.92 -8.74
CA GLY A 16 -1.19 43.66 -9.43
C GLY A 16 -0.85 42.42 -8.60
N ILE A 17 0.31 42.41 -7.93
CA ILE A 17 0.73 41.33 -7.02
C ILE A 17 -0.25 41.21 -5.85
N VAL A 18 -0.61 42.30 -5.18
CA VAL A 18 -1.55 42.28 -4.05
C VAL A 18 -2.94 41.80 -4.50
N LEU A 19 -3.42 42.26 -5.66
CA LEU A 19 -4.70 41.82 -6.23
C LEU A 19 -4.70 40.33 -6.59
N LEU A 20 -3.56 39.78 -7.01
CA LEU A 20 -3.42 38.33 -7.28
C LEU A 20 -3.24 37.51 -6.00
N LEU A 21 -2.56 38.06 -4.98
CA LEU A 21 -2.34 37.38 -3.70
C LEU A 21 -3.62 37.22 -2.88
N PHE A 22 -4.57 38.15 -2.97
CA PHE A 22 -5.83 38.08 -2.23
C PHE A 22 -6.68 36.83 -2.55
N PRO A 23 -7.03 36.51 -3.82
CA PRO A 23 -7.76 35.29 -4.15
C PRO A 23 -6.92 34.03 -3.87
N LEU A 24 -5.59 34.08 -4.05
CA LEU A 24 -4.70 32.97 -3.69
C LEU A 24 -4.71 32.68 -2.19
N PHE A 25 -4.72 33.72 -1.35
CA PHE A 25 -4.81 33.57 0.10
C PHE A 25 -6.17 33.01 0.53
N TRP A 26 -7.26 33.55 -0.04
CA TRP A 26 -8.62 33.08 0.26
C TRP A 26 -8.87 31.63 -0.16
N LEU A 27 -8.38 31.22 -1.34
CA LEU A 27 -8.49 29.83 -1.82
C LEU A 27 -7.51 28.89 -1.10
N GLY A 28 -6.28 29.35 -0.83
CA GLY A 28 -5.14 28.50 -0.50
C GLY A 28 -4.72 28.47 0.96
N ARG A 29 -5.37 29.21 1.87
CA ARG A 29 -5.04 29.19 3.30
C ARG A 29 -5.15 27.76 3.86
N PRO A 30 -4.10 27.20 4.47
CA PRO A 30 -4.15 25.86 5.04
C PRO A 30 -5.07 25.80 6.26
N GLU A 31 -5.61 24.62 6.52
CA GLU A 31 -6.26 24.29 7.79
C GLU A 31 -5.19 24.16 8.88
N VAL A 32 -5.43 24.74 10.06
CA VAL A 32 -4.48 24.74 11.17
C VAL A 32 -5.19 24.24 12.42
N ARG A 33 -4.52 23.40 13.22
CA ARG A 33 -4.99 23.03 14.56
C ARG A 33 -4.57 24.10 15.55
N ASP A 34 -5.53 24.60 16.31
CA ASP A 34 -5.30 25.51 17.43
C ASP A 34 -4.60 24.79 18.60
N GLU A 35 -4.05 25.53 19.56
CA GLU A 35 -3.39 24.99 20.77
C GLU A 35 -4.31 24.06 21.58
N SER A 36 -5.63 24.26 21.47
CA SER A 36 -6.67 23.40 22.06
C SER A 36 -7.05 22.18 21.22
N GLY A 37 -6.33 21.88 20.13
CA GLY A 37 -6.57 20.73 19.25
C GLY A 37 -7.78 20.86 18.32
N ARG A 38 -8.44 22.03 18.27
CA ARG A 38 -9.58 22.30 17.38
C ARG A 38 -9.10 22.70 15.99
N LEU A 39 -9.72 22.16 14.95
CA LEU A 39 -9.44 22.51 13.55
C LEU A 39 -10.04 23.88 13.23
N GLN A 40 -9.21 24.85 12.85
CA GLN A 40 -9.67 26.10 12.27
C GLN A 40 -9.82 25.93 10.76
N SER A 41 -11.01 26.23 10.22
CA SER A 41 -11.31 26.10 8.80
C SER A 41 -10.32 26.92 7.95
N GLY A 42 -9.60 26.25 7.05
CA GLY A 42 -8.75 26.92 6.07
C GLY A 42 -9.57 27.64 4.98
N GLY A 43 -8.91 28.01 3.88
CA GLY A 43 -9.57 28.54 2.69
C GLY A 43 -10.48 27.50 2.02
N THR A 44 -11.18 27.89 0.96
CA THR A 44 -12.18 27.04 0.27
C THR A 44 -11.62 25.67 -0.14
N LEU A 45 -10.37 25.60 -0.61
CA LEU A 45 -9.75 24.33 -0.99
C LEU A 45 -9.45 23.43 0.21
N ALA A 46 -9.16 24.01 1.38
CA ALA A 46 -8.94 23.24 2.59
C ALA A 46 -10.27 22.66 3.11
N GLN A 47 -11.34 23.45 3.05
CA GLN A 47 -12.70 23.02 3.41
C GLN A 47 -13.18 21.89 2.48
N MET A 48 -13.02 22.05 1.16
CA MET A 48 -13.35 20.99 0.19
C MET A 48 -12.54 19.70 0.43
N ARG A 49 -11.27 19.81 0.85
CA ARG A 49 -10.47 18.62 1.21
C ARG A 49 -10.99 17.97 2.48
N HIS A 50 -11.41 18.75 3.46
CA HIS A 50 -12.00 18.25 4.70
C HIS A 50 -13.30 17.50 4.43
N GLU A 51 -14.22 18.10 3.67
CA GLU A 51 -15.48 17.45 3.28
C GLU A 51 -15.28 16.14 2.52
N MET A 52 -14.21 16.04 1.74
CA MET A 52 -13.85 14.85 0.96
C MET A 52 -12.98 13.85 1.74
N GLY A 53 -12.65 14.10 3.01
CA GLY A 53 -11.73 13.25 3.81
C GLY A 53 -10.29 13.24 3.28
N LEU A 54 -9.91 14.25 2.49
CA LEU A 54 -8.58 14.44 1.89
C LEU A 54 -7.76 15.50 2.64
N SER A 55 -8.23 15.98 3.79
CA SER A 55 -7.49 16.97 4.54
C SER A 55 -6.25 16.32 5.21
N PRO A 56 -5.06 16.94 5.09
CA PRO A 56 -3.87 16.47 5.82
C PRO A 56 -4.07 16.43 7.35
N ALA A 57 -5.05 17.19 7.86
CA ALA A 57 -5.33 17.32 9.28
C ALA A 57 -6.21 16.18 9.84
N GLU A 58 -7.07 15.59 9.02
CA GLU A 58 -7.83 14.35 9.33
C GLU A 58 -6.96 13.10 9.21
N LEU A 59 -5.99 13.10 8.28
CA LEU A 59 -5.01 12.03 8.12
C LEU A 59 -3.98 11.96 9.27
N GLY A 60 -4.06 12.86 10.26
CA GLY A 60 -3.37 12.76 11.54
C GLY A 60 -1.87 13.03 11.54
N GLU A 61 -1.26 13.35 10.40
CA GLU A 61 0.15 13.74 10.30
C GLU A 61 0.32 14.95 9.38
N ILE A 62 0.30 16.15 9.98
CA ILE A 62 0.87 17.33 9.34
C ILE A 62 2.35 17.33 9.70
N ASP A 63 3.21 16.81 8.82
CA ASP A 63 4.66 16.99 8.96
C ASP A 63 5.04 18.43 8.57
N PRO A 64 5.47 19.28 9.52
CA PRO A 64 5.85 20.66 9.24
C PRO A 64 6.97 20.74 8.21
N ALA A 65 7.91 19.78 8.23
CA ALA A 65 9.01 19.74 7.26
C ALA A 65 8.47 19.51 5.84
N SER A 66 7.52 18.60 5.66
CA SER A 66 6.86 18.36 4.37
C SER A 66 6.13 19.61 3.83
N GLN A 67 5.45 20.37 4.69
CA GLN A 67 4.80 21.63 4.29
C GLN A 67 5.81 22.73 3.97
N THR A 68 6.87 22.86 4.75
CA THR A 68 7.99 23.78 4.48
C THR A 68 8.65 23.45 3.16
N MET A 69 8.93 22.16 2.87
CA MET A 69 9.48 21.73 1.59
C MET A 69 8.56 22.08 0.42
N LYS A 70 7.24 21.87 0.58
CA LYS A 70 6.25 22.24 -0.43
C LYS A 70 6.31 23.74 -0.75
N LEU A 71 6.39 24.59 0.27
CA LEU A 71 6.55 26.05 0.11
C LEU A 71 7.91 26.40 -0.52
N ALA A 72 9.00 25.80 -0.04
CA ALA A 72 10.36 26.06 -0.53
C ALA A 72 10.54 25.71 -2.01
N THR A 73 9.82 24.69 -2.50
CA THR A 73 9.83 24.35 -3.94
C THR A 73 9.07 25.34 -4.82
N LEU A 74 8.31 26.29 -4.26
CA LEU A 74 7.54 27.30 -5.01
C LEU A 74 6.64 26.70 -6.12
N GLY A 75 6.11 25.49 -5.90
CA GLY A 75 5.30 24.77 -6.88
C GLY A 75 6.10 23.85 -7.83
N LEU A 76 7.43 23.91 -7.83
CA LEU A 76 8.31 23.05 -8.64
C LEU A 76 8.61 21.69 -7.98
N ARG A 77 7.67 21.19 -7.17
CA ARG A 77 7.80 19.92 -6.45
C ARG A 77 8.09 18.74 -7.38
N GLY A 78 7.54 18.73 -8.59
CA GLY A 78 7.80 17.68 -9.58
C GLY A 78 9.27 17.62 -10.00
N ILE A 79 9.88 18.76 -10.31
CA ILE A 79 11.30 18.85 -10.69
C ILE A 79 12.19 18.48 -9.51
N ALA A 80 11.90 19.01 -8.31
CA ALA A 80 12.64 18.66 -7.11
C ALA A 80 12.58 17.15 -6.81
N SER A 81 11.42 16.53 -7.04
CA SER A 81 11.26 15.08 -6.90
C SER A 81 12.11 14.35 -7.93
N TRP A 82 12.03 14.73 -9.21
CA TRP A 82 12.85 14.11 -10.27
C TRP A 82 14.35 14.16 -9.96
N ILE A 83 14.87 15.30 -9.47
CA ILE A 83 16.28 15.41 -9.05
C ILE A 83 16.60 14.45 -7.91
N LEU A 84 15.72 14.31 -6.91
CA LEU A 84 15.92 13.38 -5.80
C LEU A 84 15.90 11.92 -6.28
N TRP A 85 15.03 11.58 -7.23
CA TRP A 85 15.02 10.26 -7.86
C TRP A 85 16.35 9.96 -8.55
N GLN A 86 16.85 10.87 -9.40
CA GLN A 86 18.15 10.71 -10.06
C GLN A 86 19.31 10.59 -9.07
N ARG A 87 19.28 11.33 -7.95
CA ARG A 87 20.28 11.20 -6.89
C ARG A 87 20.19 9.88 -6.13
N ALA A 88 18.97 9.38 -5.90
CA ALA A 88 18.79 8.09 -5.27
C ALA A 88 19.38 6.97 -6.15
N ASP A 89 19.15 7.03 -7.46
CA ASP A 89 19.73 6.10 -8.42
C ASP A 89 21.27 6.19 -8.43
N GLU A 90 21.83 7.41 -8.49
CA GLU A 90 23.28 7.63 -8.43
C GLU A 90 23.92 7.12 -7.12
N TYR A 91 23.27 7.36 -5.97
CA TYR A 91 23.79 6.88 -4.68
C TYR A 91 23.67 5.37 -4.52
N HIS A 92 22.66 4.75 -5.12
CA HIS A 92 22.56 3.30 -5.19
C HIS A 92 23.71 2.72 -6.04
N GLU A 93 23.95 3.23 -7.25
CA GLU A 93 25.07 2.78 -8.11
C GLU A 93 26.44 2.94 -7.46
N LYS A 94 26.61 3.96 -6.61
CA LYS A 94 27.86 4.22 -5.87
C LYS A 94 27.91 3.56 -4.50
N GLU A 95 26.94 2.71 -4.16
CA GLU A 95 26.81 2.03 -2.86
C GLU A 95 26.86 3.00 -1.66
N ASN A 96 26.43 4.25 -1.86
CA ASN A 96 26.42 5.26 -0.82
C ASN A 96 25.11 5.20 -0.03
N TRP A 97 25.01 4.18 0.82
CA TRP A 97 23.79 3.83 1.56
C TRP A 97 23.28 4.94 2.48
N ASP A 98 24.18 5.72 3.10
CA ASP A 98 23.81 6.82 3.98
C ASP A 98 23.14 7.96 3.20
N LYS A 99 23.74 8.36 2.07
CA LYS A 99 23.16 9.41 1.21
C LYS A 99 21.89 8.92 0.51
N LEU A 100 21.82 7.64 0.15
CA LEU A 100 20.60 7.03 -0.35
C LEU A 100 19.49 7.17 0.70
N ALA A 101 19.72 6.71 1.93
CA ALA A 101 18.75 6.81 3.02
C ALA A 101 18.30 8.26 3.30
N ALA A 102 19.22 9.23 3.30
CA ALA A 102 18.88 10.64 3.46
C ALA A 102 18.03 11.18 2.29
N THR A 103 18.33 10.74 1.06
CA THR A 103 17.58 11.12 -0.14
C THR A 103 16.17 10.53 -0.11
N LEU A 104 16.01 9.26 0.25
CA LEU A 104 14.70 8.62 0.40
C LEU A 104 13.86 9.27 1.49
N ASN A 105 14.48 9.66 2.61
CA ASN A 105 13.84 10.43 3.67
C ASN A 105 13.32 11.78 3.18
N THR A 106 14.08 12.45 2.33
CA THR A 106 13.67 13.71 1.71
C THR A 106 12.54 13.48 0.71
N LEU A 107 12.64 12.43 -0.11
CA LEU A 107 11.64 12.09 -1.11
C LEU A 107 10.28 11.76 -0.48
N ARG A 108 10.25 10.97 0.60
CA ARG A 108 8.99 10.64 1.30
C ARG A 108 8.30 11.86 1.89
N ARG A 109 9.07 12.84 2.42
CA ARG A 109 8.53 14.12 2.92
C ARG A 109 8.11 15.05 1.79
N LEU A 110 8.85 15.02 0.68
CA LEU A 110 8.49 15.79 -0.49
C LEU A 110 7.23 15.23 -1.14
N GLN A 111 7.02 13.92 -1.18
CA GLN A 111 5.90 13.26 -1.87
C GLN A 111 5.11 12.24 -1.02
N PRO A 112 4.56 12.62 0.16
CA PRO A 112 4.01 11.65 1.12
C PRO A 112 2.75 10.91 0.67
N HIS A 113 1.94 11.51 -0.21
CA HIS A 113 0.73 10.88 -0.74
C HIS A 113 0.93 10.20 -2.10
N TYR A 114 2.18 10.18 -2.62
CA TYR A 114 2.46 9.51 -3.88
C TYR A 114 2.92 8.07 -3.59
N ILE A 115 1.97 7.14 -3.72
CA ILE A 115 2.14 5.73 -3.35
C ILE A 115 3.37 5.08 -4.00
N SER A 116 3.66 5.43 -5.25
CA SER A 116 4.80 4.87 -5.98
C SER A 116 6.15 5.18 -5.30
N VAL A 117 6.29 6.31 -4.59
CA VAL A 117 7.50 6.59 -3.80
C VAL A 117 7.68 5.54 -2.71
N TRP A 118 6.60 5.17 -2.03
CA TRP A 118 6.63 4.17 -0.96
C TRP A 118 6.89 2.77 -1.51
N ASP A 119 6.08 2.33 -2.47
CA ASP A 119 6.18 0.98 -3.05
C ASP A 119 7.51 0.74 -3.76
N TYR A 120 7.92 1.65 -4.65
CA TYR A 120 9.15 1.48 -5.42
C TYR A 120 10.36 1.50 -4.49
N GLN A 121 10.45 2.47 -3.57
CA GLN A 121 11.64 2.61 -2.76
C GLN A 121 11.74 1.49 -1.71
N ALA A 122 10.63 1.05 -1.15
CA ALA A 122 10.62 -0.15 -0.32
C ALA A 122 11.08 -1.39 -1.08
N TRP A 123 10.67 -1.54 -2.34
CA TRP A 123 11.16 -2.60 -3.21
C TRP A 123 12.64 -2.48 -3.48
N ASN A 124 13.10 -1.29 -3.90
CA ASN A 124 14.51 -1.01 -4.16
C ASN A 124 15.37 -1.36 -2.95
N VAL A 125 15.00 -0.89 -1.76
CA VAL A 125 15.74 -1.16 -0.52
C VAL A 125 15.73 -2.66 -0.15
N SER A 126 14.57 -3.32 -0.24
CA SER A 126 14.42 -4.72 0.21
C SER A 126 14.86 -5.77 -0.81
N TYR A 127 15.04 -5.39 -2.07
CA TYR A 127 15.43 -6.31 -3.16
C TYR A 127 16.77 -5.90 -3.75
N ASN A 128 16.89 -4.69 -4.29
CA ASN A 128 18.09 -4.26 -5.01
C ASN A 128 19.23 -3.90 -4.07
N VAL A 129 18.98 -3.14 -3.01
CA VAL A 129 20.02 -2.81 -2.04
C VAL A 129 20.35 -4.06 -1.23
N ALA A 130 19.32 -4.79 -0.77
CA ALA A 130 19.52 -6.01 0.01
C ALA A 130 20.38 -7.05 -0.71
N LYS A 131 20.23 -7.28 -2.02
CA LYS A 131 21.03 -8.29 -2.75
C LYS A 131 22.53 -7.96 -2.85
N GLU A 132 22.93 -6.70 -2.64
CA GLU A 132 24.36 -6.30 -2.68
C GLU A 132 25.14 -6.75 -1.44
N PHE A 133 24.47 -7.31 -0.42
CA PHE A 133 25.11 -7.80 0.80
C PHE A 133 25.20 -9.32 0.80
N ASP A 134 26.39 -9.85 1.07
CA ASP A 134 26.64 -11.30 1.09
C ASP A 134 25.87 -12.00 2.23
N HIS A 135 26.02 -11.48 3.46
CA HIS A 135 25.42 -12.08 4.65
C HIS A 135 23.91 -11.86 4.71
N TYR A 136 23.16 -12.97 4.89
CA TYR A 136 21.70 -12.96 4.96
C TYR A 136 21.17 -12.03 6.07
N GLU A 137 21.87 -11.90 7.21
CA GLU A 137 21.48 -10.98 8.29
C GLU A 137 21.43 -9.51 7.83
N HIS A 138 22.41 -9.08 7.02
CA HIS A 138 22.42 -7.74 6.46
C HIS A 138 21.30 -7.54 5.43
N ARG A 139 21.05 -8.56 4.59
CA ARG A 139 19.93 -8.53 3.64
C ARG A 139 18.58 -8.44 4.36
N TYR A 140 18.44 -9.19 5.45
CA TYR A 140 17.27 -9.14 6.32
C TYR A 140 17.08 -7.76 6.97
N LEU A 141 18.17 -7.12 7.43
CA LEU A 141 18.12 -5.75 7.96
C LEU A 141 17.59 -4.75 6.93
N TRP A 142 18.00 -4.87 5.66
CA TRP A 142 17.50 -4.02 4.58
C TRP A 142 16.04 -4.32 4.22
N LEU A 143 15.62 -5.58 4.28
CA LEU A 143 14.21 -5.97 4.17
C LEU A 143 13.37 -5.30 5.27
N LYS A 144 13.81 -5.34 6.54
CA LYS A 144 13.14 -4.64 7.65
C LYS A 144 13.02 -3.14 7.39
N ARG A 145 14.10 -2.49 6.95
CA ARG A 145 14.08 -1.05 6.59
C ARG A 145 13.04 -0.74 5.50
N GLY A 146 12.90 -1.60 4.51
CA GLY A 146 11.85 -1.43 3.48
C GLY A 146 10.44 -1.62 4.03
N ILE A 147 10.23 -2.57 4.95
CA ILE A 147 8.95 -2.77 5.64
C ILE A 147 8.62 -1.55 6.52
N GLU A 148 9.57 -1.04 7.31
CA GLU A 148 9.43 0.18 8.12
C GLU A 148 9.09 1.41 7.27
N PHE A 149 9.71 1.50 6.08
CA PHE A 149 9.43 2.55 5.11
C PHE A 149 7.96 2.50 4.65
N LEU A 150 7.45 1.31 4.29
CA LEU A 150 6.04 1.12 3.93
C LEU A 150 5.09 1.39 5.10
N MET A 151 5.40 0.90 6.30
CA MET A 151 4.61 1.14 7.51
C MET A 151 4.41 2.64 7.72
N THR A 152 5.49 3.43 7.61
CA THR A 152 5.38 4.89 7.67
C THR A 152 4.45 5.44 6.57
N GLY A 153 4.58 4.94 5.35
CA GLY A 153 3.74 5.35 4.22
C GLY A 153 2.24 5.11 4.45
N THR A 154 1.86 4.06 5.19
CA THR A 154 0.44 3.79 5.51
C THR A 154 -0.18 4.89 6.36
N ARG A 155 0.61 5.60 7.20
CA ARG A 155 0.10 6.71 8.03
C ARG A 155 -0.34 7.91 7.19
N TYR A 156 0.35 8.17 6.07
CA TYR A 156 0.01 9.21 5.10
C TYR A 156 -1.07 8.79 4.08
N ASN A 157 -1.29 7.48 3.92
CA ASN A 157 -2.14 6.92 2.86
C ASN A 157 -3.19 5.95 3.43
N ARG A 158 -3.83 6.33 4.55
CA ARG A 158 -4.73 5.46 5.35
C ARG A 158 -5.90 4.86 4.56
N HIS A 159 -6.40 5.61 3.59
CA HIS A 159 -7.53 5.24 2.74
C HIS A 159 -7.12 4.44 1.50
N ASN A 160 -5.83 4.09 1.38
CA ASN A 160 -5.34 3.33 0.25
C ASN A 160 -4.82 1.95 0.71
N PRO A 161 -5.51 0.85 0.35
CA PRO A 161 -5.09 -0.48 0.78
C PRO A 161 -3.85 -1.01 0.05
N ARG A 162 -3.30 -0.30 -0.94
CA ARG A 162 -2.13 -0.74 -1.70
C ARG A 162 -0.89 -0.90 -0.83
N LEU A 163 -0.57 0.06 0.02
CA LEU A 163 0.61 -0.04 0.90
C LEU A 163 0.44 -1.14 1.96
N LEU A 164 -0.78 -1.32 2.47
CA LEU A 164 -1.12 -2.42 3.39
C LEU A 164 -0.96 -3.78 2.70
N TRP A 165 -1.44 -3.89 1.46
CA TRP A 165 -1.25 -5.08 0.66
C TRP A 165 0.24 -5.33 0.38
N SER A 166 1.02 -4.28 0.04
CA SER A 166 2.47 -4.39 -0.14
C SER A 166 3.14 -4.90 1.12
N LEU A 167 2.77 -4.40 2.31
CA LEU A 167 3.26 -4.92 3.59
C LEU A 167 3.01 -6.42 3.73
N GLY A 168 1.81 -6.90 3.37
CA GLY A 168 1.49 -8.33 3.35
C GLY A 168 2.45 -9.15 2.47
N TRP A 169 2.86 -8.58 1.34
CA TRP A 169 3.84 -9.21 0.45
C TRP A 169 5.25 -9.23 1.05
N PHE A 170 5.71 -8.11 1.63
CA PHE A 170 7.06 -8.05 2.20
C PHE A 170 7.21 -8.90 3.46
N THR A 171 6.22 -8.90 4.36
CA THR A 171 6.29 -9.71 5.59
C THR A 171 5.97 -11.18 5.32
N GLY A 172 5.03 -11.48 4.42
CA GLY A 172 4.67 -12.85 4.05
C GLY A 172 5.65 -13.44 3.02
N TYR A 173 5.42 -13.12 1.75
CA TYR A 173 6.12 -13.74 0.62
C TYR A 173 7.62 -13.47 0.59
N LYS A 174 8.07 -12.21 0.70
CA LYS A 174 9.51 -11.90 0.57
C LYS A 174 10.34 -12.59 1.65
N ILE A 175 9.83 -12.73 2.87
CA ILE A 175 10.48 -13.52 3.93
C ILE A 175 10.35 -15.02 3.63
N GLY A 176 9.12 -15.49 3.37
CA GLY A 176 8.81 -16.92 3.34
C GLY A 176 9.24 -17.67 2.07
N THR A 177 9.59 -16.96 0.99
CA THR A 177 10.04 -17.57 -0.28
C THR A 177 11.42 -17.08 -0.73
N ALA A 178 12.19 -16.43 0.16
CA ALA A 178 13.59 -16.14 -0.13
C ALA A 178 14.40 -17.43 -0.30
N ASP A 179 15.57 -17.34 -0.94
CA ASP A 179 16.51 -18.46 -1.00
C ASP A 179 16.95 -18.84 0.43
N GLU A 180 17.15 -17.84 1.29
CA GLU A 180 17.44 -17.95 2.72
C GLU A 180 16.17 -17.93 3.59
N LYS A 181 15.06 -18.50 3.10
CA LYS A 181 13.76 -18.46 3.80
C LYS A 181 13.82 -19.06 5.20
N LYS A 182 14.67 -20.06 5.47
CA LYS A 182 14.76 -20.67 6.80
C LYS A 182 15.36 -19.68 7.80
N GLU A 183 16.48 -19.09 7.41
CA GLU A 183 17.21 -18.08 8.18
C GLU A 183 16.37 -16.83 8.38
N TYR A 184 15.69 -16.31 7.34
CA TYR A 184 14.82 -15.13 7.48
C TYR A 184 13.62 -15.38 8.38
N ARG A 185 13.03 -16.58 8.33
CA ARG A 185 11.90 -16.93 9.20
C ARG A 185 12.34 -17.11 10.65
N GLU A 186 13.53 -17.64 10.90
CA GLU A 186 14.14 -17.70 12.23
C GLU A 186 14.43 -16.29 12.76
N LEU A 187 15.14 -15.46 11.99
CA LEU A 187 15.39 -14.06 12.34
C LEU A 187 14.10 -13.32 12.65
N PHE A 188 13.09 -13.42 11.76
CA PHE A 188 11.80 -12.78 11.98
C PHE A 188 11.13 -13.27 13.26
N ARG A 189 11.07 -14.58 13.48
CA ARG A 189 10.45 -15.18 14.67
C ARG A 189 11.04 -14.68 15.98
N ASP A 190 12.35 -14.39 15.99
CA ASP A 190 13.09 -14.00 17.18
C ASP A 190 13.33 -12.49 17.32
N ASP A 191 12.92 -11.68 16.32
CA ASP A 191 13.11 -10.23 16.31
C ASP A 191 12.05 -9.49 17.16
N VAL A 192 12.24 -9.52 18.47
CA VAL A 192 11.33 -8.87 19.44
C VAL A 192 11.19 -7.37 19.18
N ASP A 193 12.28 -6.68 18.88
CA ASP A 193 12.26 -5.23 18.65
C ASP A 193 11.43 -4.87 17.41
N PHE A 194 11.56 -5.65 16.34
CA PHE A 194 10.75 -5.45 15.15
C PHE A 194 9.27 -5.77 15.38
N HIS A 195 8.97 -6.79 16.19
CA HIS A 195 7.58 -7.07 16.60
C HIS A 195 6.95 -5.94 17.40
N VAL A 196 7.69 -5.28 18.30
CA VAL A 196 7.19 -4.10 19.02
C VAL A 196 6.79 -3.00 18.04
N GLN A 197 7.60 -2.75 17.02
CA GLN A 197 7.29 -1.75 15.99
C GLN A 197 6.07 -2.14 15.14
N LEU A 198 5.97 -3.40 14.72
CA LEU A 198 4.82 -3.92 13.97
C LEU A 198 3.53 -3.79 14.79
N ASN A 199 3.61 -3.99 16.11
CA ASN A 199 2.48 -3.95 17.02
C ASN A 199 1.83 -2.55 17.15
N GLU A 200 2.55 -1.49 16.77
CA GLU A 200 1.95 -0.15 16.65
C GLU A 200 0.90 -0.06 15.54
N TYR A 201 0.93 -0.99 14.58
CA TYR A 201 0.09 -0.95 13.39
C TYR A 201 -0.87 -2.13 13.29
N VAL A 202 -0.44 -3.35 13.62
CA VAL A 202 -1.25 -4.57 13.55
C VAL A 202 -1.07 -5.38 14.83
N ASN A 203 -2.10 -6.06 15.31
CA ASN A 203 -2.00 -6.87 16.52
C ASN A 203 -1.12 -8.11 16.28
N VAL A 204 0.15 -8.05 16.69
CA VAL A 204 1.14 -9.11 16.39
C VAL A 204 0.77 -10.43 17.06
N ASP A 205 0.01 -10.41 18.15
CA ASP A 205 -0.41 -11.61 18.85
C ASP A 205 -1.34 -12.51 18.02
N GLU A 206 -2.03 -11.95 17.04
CA GLU A 206 -2.85 -12.72 16.08
C GLU A 206 -2.01 -13.45 15.03
N ALA A 207 -0.72 -13.12 14.91
CA ALA A 207 0.21 -13.75 14.00
C ALA A 207 1.08 -14.84 14.67
N ARG A 208 0.74 -15.27 15.89
CA ARG A 208 1.50 -16.31 16.60
C ARG A 208 1.36 -17.66 15.90
N GLY A 209 2.49 -18.23 15.49
CA GLY A 209 2.59 -19.56 14.92
C GLY A 209 3.10 -20.57 15.94
N VAL A 210 3.91 -21.52 15.45
CA VAL A 210 4.50 -22.57 16.28
C VAL A 210 5.38 -21.99 17.39
N GLY A 211 5.26 -22.56 18.59
CA GLY A 211 6.01 -22.11 19.76
C GLY A 211 5.52 -20.79 20.35
N GLY A 212 4.35 -20.29 19.90
CA GLY A 212 3.74 -19.06 20.40
C GLY A 212 4.46 -17.78 19.99
N LYS A 213 5.44 -17.87 19.08
CA LYS A 213 6.16 -16.73 18.52
C LYS A 213 5.50 -16.28 17.21
N PRO A 214 5.63 -14.99 16.81
CA PRO A 214 5.06 -14.51 15.55
C PRO A 214 5.65 -15.25 14.34
N ASP A 215 4.79 -15.53 13.36
CA ASP A 215 5.16 -16.15 12.09
C ASP A 215 4.97 -15.15 10.93
N ASN A 216 5.90 -15.16 9.98
CA ASN A 216 5.95 -14.21 8.88
C ASN A 216 4.73 -14.32 7.94
N TRP A 217 4.25 -15.53 7.68
CA TRP A 217 3.09 -15.77 6.82
C TRP A 217 1.81 -15.28 7.50
N LEU A 218 1.67 -15.58 8.79
CA LEU A 218 0.54 -15.09 9.58
C LEU A 218 0.60 -13.55 9.74
N MET A 219 1.78 -12.96 9.86
CA MET A 219 1.97 -11.51 9.83
C MET A 219 1.52 -10.92 8.48
N GLY A 220 1.94 -11.54 7.37
CA GLY A 220 1.49 -11.17 6.02
C GLY A 220 -0.03 -11.21 5.89
N ARG A 221 -0.69 -12.21 6.49
CA ARG A 221 -2.15 -12.31 6.53
C ARG A 221 -2.79 -11.12 7.22
N LEU A 222 -2.29 -10.70 8.38
CA LEU A 222 -2.85 -9.55 9.12
C LEU A 222 -2.83 -8.26 8.28
N TRP A 223 -1.73 -8.03 7.55
CA TRP A 223 -1.63 -6.88 6.65
C TRP A 223 -2.62 -6.96 5.47
N TYR A 224 -2.79 -8.14 4.89
CA TYR A 224 -3.80 -8.34 3.85
C TYR A 224 -5.23 -8.15 4.36
N LEU A 225 -5.56 -8.64 5.56
CA LEU A 225 -6.87 -8.42 6.17
C LEU A 225 -7.12 -6.94 6.43
N ARG A 226 -6.14 -6.22 6.96
CA ARG A 226 -6.26 -4.76 7.12
C ARG A 226 -6.48 -4.04 5.80
N ALA A 227 -5.86 -4.51 4.72
CA ALA A 227 -6.12 -3.98 3.38
C ALA A 227 -7.58 -4.23 2.96
N VAL A 228 -8.13 -5.41 3.24
CA VAL A 228 -9.54 -5.77 3.00
C VAL A 228 -10.49 -4.92 3.85
N ASP A 229 -10.14 -4.63 5.10
CA ASP A 229 -10.95 -3.76 5.99
C ASP A 229 -11.06 -2.35 5.42
N VAL A 230 -9.95 -1.79 4.92
CA VAL A 230 -9.93 -0.46 4.29
C VAL A 230 -10.79 -0.41 3.01
N ASP A 231 -10.80 -1.48 2.22
CA ASP A 231 -11.67 -1.59 1.04
C ASP A 231 -13.16 -1.67 1.43
N THR A 232 -13.49 -2.59 2.34
CA THR A 232 -14.88 -2.84 2.76
C THR A 232 -15.52 -1.67 3.53
N ALA A 233 -14.72 -0.78 4.11
CA ALA A 233 -15.18 0.46 4.74
C ALA A 233 -15.74 1.52 3.75
N GLY A 234 -15.91 1.19 2.47
CA GLY A 234 -16.66 1.99 1.51
C GLY A 234 -15.80 2.95 0.69
N ILE A 235 -14.49 2.72 0.63
CA ILE A 235 -13.59 3.38 -0.32
C ILE A 235 -13.31 2.34 -1.41
N PRO A 236 -14.06 2.36 -2.53
CA PRO A 236 -13.95 1.34 -3.56
C PRO A 236 -12.48 1.20 -3.97
N VAL A 237 -12.04 -0.03 -4.28
CA VAL A 237 -10.69 -0.28 -4.82
C VAL A 237 -10.49 0.30 -6.23
N GLN A 238 -10.58 1.62 -6.36
CA GLN A 238 -10.36 2.36 -7.58
C GLN A 238 -8.91 2.21 -8.07
N TRP A 239 -7.96 1.89 -7.18
CA TRP A 239 -6.54 1.71 -7.53
C TRP A 239 -6.21 0.34 -8.14
N MET A 240 -7.03 -0.72 -7.96
CA MET A 240 -6.89 -1.94 -8.76
C MET A 240 -7.29 -1.71 -10.23
N ARG A 241 -7.96 -0.60 -10.54
CA ARG A 241 -8.45 -0.25 -11.88
C ARG A 241 -7.46 0.58 -12.71
N GLN A 242 -6.38 1.12 -12.14
CA GLN A 242 -5.43 1.97 -12.87
C GLN A 242 -3.98 1.79 -12.38
N SER A 243 -3.18 1.00 -13.10
CA SER A 243 -1.82 1.42 -13.49
C SER A 243 -1.31 0.48 -14.59
N GLU A 244 -1.38 0.92 -15.84
CA GLU A 244 -0.72 0.26 -16.98
C GLU A 244 0.79 0.56 -17.04
N GLU A 245 1.27 1.54 -16.25
CA GLU A 245 2.56 2.22 -16.51
C GLU A 245 3.63 2.10 -15.41
N SER A 246 3.43 1.29 -14.36
CA SER A 246 4.40 1.25 -13.25
C SER A 246 5.31 0.02 -13.28
N GLU A 247 6.62 0.23 -13.48
CA GLU A 247 7.71 -0.73 -13.22
C GLU A 247 7.93 -0.98 -11.71
N THR A 248 6.85 -1.12 -10.95
CA THR A 248 6.89 -1.51 -9.53
C THR A 248 6.44 -2.96 -9.35
N ILE A 249 6.36 -3.45 -8.10
CA ILE A 249 5.90 -4.80 -7.68
C ILE A 249 4.67 -5.31 -8.47
N THR A 250 3.85 -4.41 -9.00
CA THR A 250 2.58 -4.69 -9.65
C THR A 250 2.59 -4.44 -11.17
N LYS A 251 3.29 -5.30 -11.94
CA LYS A 251 2.98 -5.48 -13.38
C LYS A 251 1.69 -6.29 -13.62
N ARG A 252 1.18 -7.00 -12.60
CA ARG A 252 -0.08 -7.77 -12.71
C ARG A 252 -1.26 -6.86 -12.41
N LYS A 253 -2.14 -6.63 -13.40
CA LYS A 253 -3.51 -6.15 -13.18
C LYS A 253 -4.15 -7.08 -12.14
N ARG A 254 -4.27 -6.66 -10.88
CA ARG A 254 -4.84 -7.53 -9.84
C ARG A 254 -6.36 -7.41 -9.90
N SER A 255 -7.01 -8.52 -10.22
CA SER A 255 -8.46 -8.63 -10.12
C SER A 255 -8.88 -8.59 -8.65
N ALA A 256 -10.12 -8.17 -8.38
CA ALA A 256 -10.73 -8.27 -7.05
C ALA A 256 -10.58 -9.69 -6.46
N THR A 257 -10.61 -10.71 -7.32
CA THR A 257 -10.35 -12.10 -6.96
C THR A 257 -8.98 -12.32 -6.32
N LEU A 258 -7.90 -11.79 -6.91
CA LEU A 258 -6.56 -11.94 -6.34
C LEU A 258 -6.43 -11.23 -4.98
N PHE A 259 -7.04 -10.05 -4.86
CA PHE A 259 -7.02 -9.28 -3.62
C PHE A 259 -7.62 -10.04 -2.43
N TYR A 260 -8.78 -10.67 -2.60
CA TYR A 260 -9.41 -11.46 -1.54
C TYR A 260 -8.81 -12.87 -1.37
N HIS A 261 -8.02 -13.33 -2.35
CA HIS A 261 -7.33 -14.62 -2.31
C HIS A 261 -6.07 -14.60 -1.44
N ASP A 262 -5.36 -13.46 -1.38
CA ASP A 262 -4.06 -13.41 -0.70
C ASP A 262 -4.10 -13.69 0.81
N PRO A 263 -5.08 -13.18 1.60
CA PRO A 263 -5.18 -13.52 3.02
C PRO A 263 -5.30 -15.04 3.30
N PRO A 264 -6.26 -15.79 2.73
CA PRO A 264 -6.36 -17.23 2.98
C PRO A 264 -5.16 -18.01 2.42
N LYS A 265 -4.56 -17.54 1.32
CA LYS A 265 -3.34 -18.16 0.79
C LYS A 265 -2.16 -18.09 1.77
N GLN A 266 -2.06 -17.04 2.59
CA GLN A 266 -0.99 -16.97 3.60
C GLN A 266 -1.09 -18.12 4.61
N ILE A 267 -2.30 -18.57 4.95
CA ILE A 267 -2.48 -19.70 5.87
C ILE A 267 -2.01 -21.01 5.22
N LEU A 268 -2.31 -21.20 3.93
CA LEU A 268 -1.81 -22.36 3.18
C LEU A 268 -0.28 -22.35 3.10
N ASN A 269 0.31 -21.19 2.85
CA ASN A 269 1.77 -21.04 2.85
C ASN A 269 2.37 -21.32 4.25
N TYR A 270 1.72 -20.83 5.32
CA TYR A 270 2.10 -21.15 6.70
C TYR A 270 2.05 -22.67 6.95
N ALA A 271 0.92 -23.31 6.64
CA ALA A 271 0.72 -24.74 6.82
C ALA A 271 1.77 -25.57 6.07
N GLN A 272 2.07 -25.20 4.82
CA GLN A 272 3.14 -25.82 4.04
C GLN A 272 4.50 -25.62 4.71
N ALA A 273 4.85 -24.38 5.09
CA ALA A 273 6.15 -24.05 5.64
C ALA A 273 6.43 -24.78 6.96
N ILE A 274 5.45 -24.88 7.85
CA ILE A 274 5.61 -25.65 9.10
C ILE A 274 5.63 -27.16 8.87
N THR A 275 4.99 -27.65 7.81
CA THR A 275 5.05 -29.08 7.44
C THR A 275 6.45 -29.47 6.97
N GLU A 276 7.10 -28.58 6.20
CA GLU A 276 8.48 -28.74 5.76
C GLU A 276 9.48 -28.69 6.94
N GLU A 277 9.18 -27.93 8.00
CA GLU A 277 10.09 -27.71 9.13
C GLU A 277 9.92 -28.68 10.30
N LEU A 278 8.69 -29.06 10.66
CA LEU A 278 8.38 -29.82 11.89
C LEU A 278 8.00 -31.27 11.66
N LEU A 279 7.92 -31.70 10.39
CA LEU A 279 7.30 -32.96 9.94
C LEU A 279 5.78 -33.02 10.24
N PRO A 280 5.02 -33.91 9.55
CA PRO A 280 3.58 -34.03 9.76
C PRO A 280 3.20 -34.41 11.20
N GLY A 281 2.21 -33.71 11.77
CA GLY A 281 1.69 -33.94 13.12
C GLY A 281 0.36 -33.21 13.35
N ASP A 282 -0.09 -33.13 14.61
CA ASP A 282 -1.36 -32.47 14.94
C ASP A 282 -1.33 -30.97 14.62
N THR A 283 -0.24 -30.28 14.94
CA THR A 283 -0.05 -28.85 14.62
C THR A 283 -0.14 -28.56 13.13
N THR A 284 0.48 -29.39 12.28
CA THR A 284 0.44 -29.19 10.83
C THR A 284 -0.94 -29.53 10.26
N ARG A 285 -1.59 -30.59 10.79
CA ARG A 285 -2.99 -30.94 10.45
C ARG A 285 -3.95 -29.81 10.77
N GLU A 286 -3.82 -29.19 11.94
CA GLU A 286 -4.64 -28.04 12.34
C GLU A 286 -4.45 -26.84 11.42
N ALA A 287 -3.20 -26.53 11.06
CA ALA A 287 -2.90 -25.43 10.12
C ALA A 287 -3.48 -25.68 8.72
N TRP A 288 -3.35 -26.89 8.18
CA TRP A 288 -3.99 -27.26 6.91
C TRP A 288 -5.52 -27.20 6.99
N GLY A 289 -6.10 -27.64 8.11
CA GLY A 289 -7.54 -27.54 8.37
C GLY A 289 -8.02 -26.08 8.44
N TRP A 290 -7.23 -25.18 9.03
CA TRP A 290 -7.51 -23.75 9.03
C TRP A 290 -7.44 -23.16 7.62
N GLY A 291 -6.37 -23.47 6.89
CA GLY A 291 -6.22 -23.04 5.50
C GLY A 291 -7.37 -23.49 4.61
N HIS A 292 -7.82 -24.74 4.76
CA HIS A 292 -8.99 -25.26 4.05
C HIS A 292 -10.25 -24.43 4.36
N ARG A 293 -10.57 -24.19 5.64
CA ARG A 293 -11.76 -23.41 6.02
C ARG A 293 -11.75 -22.00 5.42
N GLU A 294 -10.62 -21.32 5.46
CA GLU A 294 -10.50 -19.94 4.99
C GLU A 294 -10.50 -19.86 3.47
N PHE A 295 -9.86 -20.81 2.79
CA PHE A 295 -9.89 -20.87 1.33
C PHE A 295 -11.29 -21.25 0.81
N SER A 296 -12.00 -22.15 1.50
CA SER A 296 -13.41 -22.43 1.22
C SER A 296 -14.30 -21.22 1.45
N ALA A 297 -14.08 -20.45 2.53
CA ALA A 297 -14.80 -19.21 2.79
C ALA A 297 -14.55 -18.17 1.68
N PHE A 298 -13.31 -18.04 1.21
CA PHE A 298 -12.98 -17.23 0.04
C PHE A 298 -13.73 -17.69 -1.21
N GLY A 299 -13.81 -18.99 -1.47
CA GLY A 299 -14.57 -19.53 -2.60
C GLY A 299 -16.07 -19.20 -2.56
N ASN A 300 -16.63 -19.03 -1.35
CA ASN A 300 -18.02 -18.66 -1.12
C ASN A 300 -18.25 -17.13 -1.04
N ARG A 301 -17.19 -16.33 -1.07
CA ARG A 301 -17.28 -14.87 -1.03
C ARG A 301 -17.86 -14.33 -2.33
N GLU A 302 -18.76 -13.36 -2.22
CA GLU A 302 -19.20 -12.55 -3.34
C GLU A 302 -18.12 -11.56 -3.76
N ILE A 303 -17.74 -11.61 -5.03
CA ILE A 303 -16.70 -10.77 -5.61
C ILE A 303 -17.31 -10.03 -6.79
N ALA A 304 -17.40 -8.70 -6.68
CA ALA A 304 -17.83 -7.85 -7.77
C ALA A 304 -16.69 -7.66 -8.79
N LEU A 305 -16.95 -8.00 -10.05
CA LEU A 305 -16.06 -7.76 -11.18
C LEU A 305 -16.20 -6.32 -11.72
N TYR A 306 -15.42 -6.00 -12.76
CA TYR A 306 -15.33 -4.64 -13.30
C TYR A 306 -16.64 -4.14 -13.94
N ASP A 307 -17.44 -5.07 -14.47
CA ASP A 307 -18.73 -4.85 -15.14
C ASP A 307 -19.92 -4.92 -14.17
N GLY A 308 -19.66 -5.07 -12.86
CA GLY A 308 -20.68 -5.22 -11.84
C GLY A 308 -21.20 -6.65 -11.68
N LEU A 309 -20.69 -7.61 -12.46
CA LEU A 309 -21.02 -9.02 -12.26
C LEU A 309 -20.50 -9.49 -10.90
N ILE A 310 -21.40 -10.02 -10.07
CA ILE A 310 -21.02 -10.63 -8.79
C ILE A 310 -20.82 -12.12 -9.02
N ILE A 311 -19.64 -12.62 -8.68
CA ILE A 311 -19.30 -14.04 -8.79
C ILE A 311 -19.00 -14.63 -7.42
N ARG A 312 -19.22 -15.93 -7.28
CA ARG A 312 -18.65 -16.79 -6.22
C ARG A 312 -17.86 -17.90 -6.90
N LEU A 313 -16.66 -18.21 -6.43
CA LEU A 313 -15.80 -19.17 -7.11
C LEU A 313 -16.29 -20.63 -6.97
N ASN A 314 -16.98 -20.94 -5.86
CA ASN A 314 -17.55 -22.26 -5.63
C ASN A 314 -18.87 -22.50 -6.37
N ASP A 315 -19.42 -21.50 -7.07
CA ASP A 315 -20.70 -21.62 -7.78
C ASP A 315 -20.57 -22.34 -9.14
N LEU A 316 -19.36 -22.69 -9.60
CA LEU A 316 -19.15 -23.28 -10.92
C LEU A 316 -20.05 -24.48 -11.19
N GLN A 317 -20.09 -25.47 -10.27
CA GLN A 317 -20.90 -26.66 -10.47
C GLN A 317 -22.39 -26.31 -10.53
N ARG A 318 -22.87 -25.48 -9.60
CA ARG A 318 -24.26 -25.00 -9.55
C ARG A 318 -24.65 -24.30 -10.86
N LEU A 319 -23.79 -23.43 -11.37
CA LEU A 319 -24.01 -22.69 -12.63
C LEU A 319 -24.01 -23.62 -13.84
N VAL A 320 -23.13 -24.63 -13.88
CA VAL A 320 -23.12 -25.65 -14.94
C VAL A 320 -24.42 -26.44 -14.93
N ASP A 321 -24.89 -26.85 -13.76
CA ASP A 321 -26.16 -27.59 -13.63
C ASP A 321 -27.36 -26.72 -14.05
N GLU A 322 -27.36 -25.44 -13.68
CA GLU A 322 -28.37 -24.46 -14.09
C GLU A 322 -28.37 -24.22 -15.61
N ILE A 323 -27.18 -24.11 -16.24
CA ILE A 323 -27.05 -24.00 -17.70
C ILE A 323 -27.60 -25.26 -18.38
N ASN A 324 -27.27 -26.45 -17.88
CA ASN A 324 -27.75 -27.71 -18.46
C ASN A 324 -29.28 -27.82 -18.37
N GLU A 325 -29.87 -27.39 -17.25
CA GLU A 325 -31.31 -27.35 -17.06
C GLU A 325 -32.00 -26.36 -18.02
N LEU A 326 -31.47 -25.14 -18.14
CA LEU A 326 -31.99 -24.13 -19.07
C LEU A 326 -31.87 -24.58 -20.53
N VAL A 327 -30.78 -25.24 -20.88
CA VAL A 327 -30.60 -25.87 -22.19
C VAL A 327 -31.70 -26.91 -22.46
N ARG A 328 -31.98 -27.79 -21.49
CA ARG A 328 -33.04 -28.79 -21.62
C ARG A 328 -34.42 -28.14 -21.82
N GLN A 329 -34.73 -27.10 -21.04
CA GLN A 329 -35.98 -26.35 -21.17
C GLN A 329 -36.10 -25.66 -22.55
N LEU A 330 -35.00 -25.12 -23.07
CA LEU A 330 -34.96 -24.52 -24.40
C LEU A 330 -35.22 -25.56 -25.49
N ASP A 331 -34.61 -26.74 -25.38
CA ASP A 331 -34.77 -27.83 -26.34
C ASP A 331 -36.20 -28.41 -26.32
N GLU A 332 -36.86 -28.42 -25.16
CA GLU A 332 -38.29 -28.78 -25.03
C GLU A 332 -39.22 -27.74 -25.69
N LEU A 333 -38.93 -26.45 -25.55
CA LEU A 333 -39.74 -25.36 -26.12
C LEU A 333 -39.55 -25.20 -27.63
N ALA A 334 -38.34 -25.43 -28.14
CA ALA A 334 -37.99 -25.27 -29.55
C ALA A 334 -37.03 -26.37 -30.02
N PRO A 335 -37.54 -27.59 -30.30
CA PRO A 335 -36.70 -28.70 -30.75
C PRO A 335 -35.91 -28.36 -32.02
N GLY A 336 -34.60 -28.64 -32.00
CA GLY A 336 -33.70 -28.42 -33.14
C GLY A 336 -33.27 -26.97 -33.39
N LEU A 337 -33.58 -26.03 -32.48
CA LEU A 337 -33.19 -24.62 -32.61
C LEU A 337 -31.67 -24.41 -32.60
N ARG A 338 -30.94 -25.25 -31.85
CA ARG A 338 -29.48 -25.15 -31.69
C ARG A 338 -28.67 -25.85 -32.79
N GLU A 339 -29.33 -26.64 -33.64
CA GLU A 339 -28.71 -27.39 -34.75
C GLU A 339 -28.77 -26.64 -36.09
N LYS A 340 -29.45 -25.48 -36.13
CA LYS A 340 -29.47 -24.53 -37.26
C LYS A 340 -28.43 -23.45 -37.05
#